data_AF-A0A7C3H1T1-F1
#
_entry.id   AF-A0A7C3H1T1-F1
#
_cell.length_a   1.000
_cell.length_b   1.000
_cell.length_c   1.000
_cell.angle_alpha   90.00
_cell.angle_beta   90.00
_cell.angle_gamma   90.00
#
_symmetry.space_group_name_H-M   'P 1'
#
loop_
_entity.id
_entity.type
_entity.pdbx_description
1 polymer ?
#
loop_
_entity_poly.entity_id
_entity_poly.type
_entity_poly.pdbx_seq_one_letter_code
_entity_poly.pdbx_strand_id
1 'polypeptide(L)'
;MAEEPLTDFVSINAELSQFSEVLVDKPQLVVLNKMDTPDAQAWEPLIREEIEALGHEFMSISAVTKQGVQELLYRIKTLVDELPQPTLFDEDQLAVIRPKADPNAFQIEKIAPHEWIVRGERIELVASQTYFEFAETAQRFQRVLDAMGINQALEKAGVVEGDTVWFGDIELEWQTEG
;
A
#
# COMPACT_ATOMS: atom_id res chain seq x y z
N MET A 1 -9.28 -39.72 -1.95
CA MET A 1 -7.90 -40.15 -2.18
C MET A 1 -7.07 -38.91 -1.99
N ALA A 2 -6.13 -38.90 -1.05
CA ALA A 2 -5.25 -37.74 -0.89
C ALA A 2 -4.48 -37.60 -2.20
N GLU A 3 -4.58 -36.43 -2.83
CA GLU A 3 -3.71 -36.06 -3.95
C GLU A 3 -2.25 -36.17 -3.47
N GLU A 4 -1.38 -36.62 -4.36
CA GLU A 4 0.02 -36.90 -4.05
C GLU A 4 0.67 -35.61 -3.53
N PRO A 5 1.15 -35.53 -2.27
CA PRO A 5 1.52 -34.24 -1.65
C PRO A 5 2.62 -33.47 -2.40
N LEU A 6 3.45 -34.18 -3.17
CA LEU A 6 4.44 -33.57 -4.06
C LEU A 6 3.80 -32.86 -5.26
N THR A 7 2.73 -33.41 -5.82
CA THR A 7 1.96 -32.77 -6.89
C THR A 7 1.30 -31.49 -6.37
N ASP A 8 0.77 -31.52 -5.14
CA ASP A 8 0.20 -30.34 -4.50
C ASP A 8 1.25 -29.24 -4.29
N PHE A 9 2.44 -29.62 -3.82
CA PHE A 9 3.57 -28.70 -3.63
C PHE A 9 3.97 -28.01 -4.95
N VAL A 10 4.10 -28.78 -6.04
CA VAL A 10 4.45 -28.23 -7.36
C VAL A 10 3.36 -27.29 -7.87
N SER A 11 2.09 -27.67 -7.70
CA SER A 11 0.95 -26.87 -8.14
C SER A 11 0.87 -25.53 -7.40
N ILE A 12 1.03 -25.55 -6.07
CA ILE A 12 1.03 -24.33 -5.25
C ILE A 12 2.18 -23.40 -5.66
N ASN A 13 3.39 -23.92 -5.89
CA ASN A 13 4.51 -23.08 -6.32
C ASN A 13 4.30 -22.50 -7.72
N ALA A 14 3.68 -23.26 -8.63
CA ALA A 14 3.30 -22.74 -9.94
C ALA A 14 2.28 -21.58 -9.82
N GLU A 15 1.27 -21.71 -8.95
CA GLU A 15 0.30 -20.63 -8.68
C GLU A 15 0.98 -19.40 -8.06
N LEU A 16 1.89 -19.58 -7.09
CA LEU A 16 2.64 -18.49 -6.47
C LEU A 16 3.49 -17.73 -7.49
N SER A 17 4.13 -18.45 -8.42
CA SER A 17 4.94 -17.84 -9.48
C SER A 17 4.12 -16.99 -10.45
N GLN A 18 2.87 -17.38 -10.74
CA GLN A 18 1.94 -16.61 -11.58
C GLN A 18 1.42 -15.35 -10.87
N PHE A 19 1.32 -15.38 -9.54
CA PHE A 19 0.83 -14.26 -8.76
C PHE A 19 1.89 -13.15 -8.60
N SER A 20 3.13 -13.52 -8.25
CA SER A 20 4.21 -12.55 -8.07
C SER A 20 5.58 -13.23 -8.05
N GLU A 21 6.50 -12.75 -8.89
CA GLU A 21 7.90 -13.19 -8.89
C GLU A 21 8.58 -13.01 -7.53
N VAL A 22 8.22 -11.96 -6.78
CA VAL A 22 8.77 -11.67 -5.44
C VAL A 22 8.42 -12.74 -4.41
N LEU A 23 7.33 -13.51 -4.60
CA LEU A 23 6.96 -14.60 -3.69
C LEU A 23 7.81 -15.86 -3.91
N VAL A 24 8.32 -16.05 -5.13
CA VAL A 24 9.15 -17.21 -5.48
C VAL A 24 10.50 -17.15 -4.78
N ASP A 25 11.08 -15.95 -4.63
CA ASP A 25 12.40 -15.73 -4.03
C ASP A 25 12.41 -15.75 -2.50
N LYS A 26 11.24 -15.84 -1.85
CA LYS A 26 11.17 -15.86 -0.39
C LYS A 26 11.59 -17.24 0.15
N PRO A 27 12.34 -17.30 1.27
CA PRO A 27 12.61 -18.56 1.95
C PRO A 27 11.31 -19.30 2.29
N GLN A 28 11.27 -20.58 1.93
CA GLN A 28 10.11 -21.44 2.14
C GLN A 28 10.44 -22.58 3.11
N LEU A 29 9.51 -22.84 4.02
CA LEU A 29 9.52 -23.99 4.92
C LEU A 29 8.33 -24.89 4.56
N VAL A 30 8.60 -26.11 4.11
CA VAL A 30 7.58 -27.08 3.73
C VAL A 30 7.23 -27.94 4.96
N VAL A 31 5.94 -28.07 5.24
CA VAL A 31 5.46 -28.80 6.42
C VAL A 31 4.44 -29.87 6.02
N LEU A 32 4.80 -31.13 6.22
CA LEU A 32 3.84 -32.23 6.12
C LEU A 32 3.03 -32.34 7.42
N ASN A 33 1.71 -32.17 7.32
CA ASN A 33 0.80 -32.27 8.45
C ASN A 33 0.12 -33.65 8.51
N LYS A 34 -0.54 -33.95 9.63
CA LYS A 34 -1.31 -35.19 9.90
C LYS A 34 -0.45 -36.43 10.13
N MET A 35 0.72 -36.29 10.76
CA MET A 35 1.60 -37.41 11.16
C MET A 35 0.96 -38.42 12.11
N ASP A 36 -0.24 -38.15 12.63
CA ASP A 36 -1.09 -39.11 13.34
C ASP A 36 -1.75 -40.17 12.43
N THR A 37 -1.71 -39.97 11.10
CA THR A 37 -2.30 -40.90 10.13
C THR A 37 -1.24 -41.83 9.51
N PRO A 38 -1.57 -43.12 9.25
CA PRO A 38 -0.66 -44.05 8.59
C PRO A 38 -0.21 -43.58 7.19
N ASP A 39 -1.10 -42.91 6.46
CA ASP A 39 -0.79 -42.40 5.12
C ASP A 39 0.34 -41.36 5.20
N ALA A 40 0.22 -40.36 6.07
CA ALA A 40 1.27 -39.34 6.23
C ALA A 40 2.60 -39.95 6.66
N GLN A 41 2.58 -40.94 7.57
CA GLN A 41 3.79 -41.65 8.01
C GLN A 41 4.45 -42.44 6.87
N ALA A 42 3.65 -43.02 5.96
CA ALA A 42 4.18 -43.75 4.82
C ALA A 42 4.83 -42.82 3.79
N TRP A 43 4.29 -41.62 3.60
CA TRP A 43 4.79 -40.65 2.63
C TRP A 43 5.95 -39.79 3.14
N GLU A 44 6.06 -39.56 4.45
CA GLU A 44 7.04 -38.66 5.06
C GLU A 44 8.49 -38.87 4.57
N PRO A 45 9.06 -40.09 4.54
CA PRO A 45 10.45 -40.27 4.14
C PRO A 45 10.69 -39.93 2.67
N LEU A 46 9.74 -40.28 1.79
CA LEU A 46 9.83 -39.99 0.37
C LEU A 46 9.70 -38.48 0.10
N ILE A 47 8.72 -37.84 0.74
CA ILE A 47 8.52 -36.39 0.57
C ILE A 47 9.72 -35.62 1.13
N ARG A 48 10.24 -36.03 2.29
CA ARG A 48 11.43 -35.43 2.89
C ARG A 48 12.59 -35.42 1.90
N GLU A 49 12.90 -36.59 1.33
CA GLU A 49 14.02 -36.74 0.39
C GLU A 49 13.86 -35.81 -0.82
N GLU A 50 12.68 -35.80 -1.44
CA GLU A 50 12.40 -34.98 -2.63
C GLU A 50 12.45 -33.47 -2.32
N ILE A 51 11.85 -33.04 -1.20
CA ILE A 51 11.82 -31.61 -0.81
C ILE A 51 13.21 -31.11 -0.41
N GLU A 52 13.97 -31.90 0.35
CA GLU A 52 15.34 -31.55 0.72
C GLU A 52 16.26 -31.56 -0.52
N ALA A 53 16.05 -32.45 -1.49
CA ALA A 53 16.76 -32.46 -2.76
C ALA A 53 16.47 -31.22 -3.63
N LEU A 54 15.26 -30.65 -3.53
CA LEU A 54 14.89 -29.38 -4.14
C LEU A 54 15.46 -28.16 -3.39
N GLY A 55 16.14 -28.37 -2.26
CA GLY A 55 16.79 -27.31 -1.47
C GLY A 55 15.85 -26.59 -0.50
N HIS A 56 14.66 -27.13 -0.26
CA HIS A 56 13.71 -26.57 0.70
C HIS A 56 13.85 -27.22 2.07
N GLU A 57 13.61 -26.46 3.13
CA GLU A 57 13.57 -27.01 4.47
C GLU A 57 12.26 -27.78 4.69
N PHE A 58 12.33 -28.94 5.34
CA PHE A 58 11.19 -29.83 5.54
C PHE A 58 10.97 -30.21 7.01
N MET A 59 9.72 -30.08 7.46
CA MET A 59 9.27 -30.51 8.79
C MET A 59 8.00 -31.35 8.72
N SER A 60 7.77 -32.16 9.74
CA SER A 60 6.57 -33.00 9.86
C SER A 60 5.87 -32.75 11.19
N ILE A 61 4.56 -32.54 11.18
CA ILE A 61 3.77 -32.25 12.39
C ILE A 61 2.48 -33.08 12.45
N SER A 62 1.91 -33.15 13.64
CA SER A 62 0.51 -33.52 13.83
C SER A 62 -0.16 -32.51 14.73
N ALA A 63 -1.08 -31.72 14.15
CA ALA A 63 -1.86 -30.74 14.91
C ALA A 63 -2.76 -31.40 15.98
N VAL A 64 -3.25 -32.61 15.71
CA VAL A 64 -4.13 -33.36 16.63
C VAL A 64 -3.37 -33.81 17.88
N THR A 65 -2.17 -34.37 17.69
CA THR A 65 -1.34 -34.85 18.80
C THR A 65 -0.44 -33.77 19.39
N LYS A 66 -0.39 -32.59 18.73
CA LYS A 66 0.55 -31.47 18.98
C LYS A 66 2.03 -31.82 18.73
N GLN A 67 2.32 -32.96 18.13
CA GLN A 67 3.68 -33.34 17.75
C GLN A 67 4.27 -32.32 16.76
N GLY A 68 5.47 -31.83 17.04
CA GLY A 68 6.24 -30.96 16.13
C GLY A 68 5.73 -29.52 16.02
N VAL A 69 4.60 -29.18 16.64
CA VAL A 69 3.99 -27.85 16.51
C VAL A 69 4.82 -26.78 17.21
N GLN A 70 5.38 -27.09 18.38
CA GLN A 70 6.19 -26.12 19.12
C GLN A 70 7.53 -25.86 18.41
N GLU A 71 8.14 -26.92 17.88
CA GLU A 71 9.35 -26.87 17.07
C GLU A 71 9.13 -26.05 15.80
N LEU A 72 7.99 -26.25 15.12
CA LEU A 72 7.60 -25.47 13.95
C LEU A 72 7.51 -23.97 14.28
N LEU A 73 6.86 -23.61 15.39
CA LEU A 73 6.74 -22.20 15.81
C LEU A 73 8.09 -21.57 16.09
N TYR A 74 9.00 -22.29 16.76
CA TYR A 74 10.35 -21.81 16.98
C TYR A 74 11.12 -21.64 15.67
N ARG A 75 10.98 -22.58 14.73
CA ARG A 75 11.66 -22.47 13.44
C ARG A 75 11.14 -21.29 12.62
N ILE A 76 9.82 -21.10 12.56
CA ILE A 76 9.21 -19.94 11.90
C ILE A 76 9.74 -18.64 12.52
N LYS A 77 9.80 -18.56 13.86
CA LYS A 77 10.37 -17.39 14.53
C LYS A 77 11.82 -17.15 14.09
N THR A 78 12.66 -18.18 14.10
CA THR A 78 14.06 -18.06 13.69
C THR A 78 14.18 -17.62 12.22
N LEU A 79 13.39 -18.19 11.31
CA LEU A 79 13.37 -17.79 9.90
C LEU A 79 13.00 -16.30 9.74
N VAL A 80 11.99 -15.84 10.47
CA VAL A 80 11.59 -14.43 10.45
C VAL A 80 12.68 -13.51 11.03
N ASP A 81 13.36 -13.94 12.09
CA ASP A 81 14.47 -13.20 12.71
C ASP A 81 15.74 -13.16 11.82
N GLU A 82 15.96 -14.20 10.99
CA GLU A 82 17.08 -14.33 10.05
C GLU A 82 16.86 -13.55 8.74
N LEU A 83 15.61 -13.34 8.35
CA LEU A 83 15.27 -12.53 7.19
C LEU A 83 15.74 -11.08 7.43
N PRO A 84 16.21 -10.39 6.38
CA PRO A 84 16.36 -8.95 6.48
C PRO A 84 15.02 -8.41 6.94
N GLN A 85 15.02 -7.54 7.96
CA GLN A 85 13.81 -6.81 8.30
C GLN A 85 13.28 -6.26 6.99
N PRO A 86 11.98 -6.45 6.67
CA PRO A 86 11.43 -5.86 5.48
C PRO A 86 11.91 -4.42 5.50
N THR A 87 12.53 -3.97 4.41
CA THR A 87 12.65 -2.54 4.19
C THR A 87 11.22 -2.06 4.30
N LEU A 88 10.86 -1.57 5.48
CA LEU A 88 9.78 -0.61 5.64
C LEU A 88 10.12 0.36 4.53
N PHE A 89 9.29 0.37 3.48
CA PHE A 89 9.40 1.33 2.39
C PHE A 89 9.90 2.63 3.00
N ASP A 90 11.08 3.08 2.55
CA ASP A 90 11.88 4.18 3.10
C ASP A 90 11.34 4.80 4.40
N GLU A 91 12.12 4.73 5.49
CA GLU A 91 11.87 5.52 6.71
C GLU A 91 11.81 7.05 6.49
N ASP A 92 11.85 7.55 5.25
CA ASP A 92 11.32 8.87 4.88
C ASP A 92 9.77 8.96 5.02
N GLN A 93 9.10 7.83 5.29
CA GLN A 93 7.71 7.77 5.75
C GLN A 93 7.59 7.27 7.19
N LEU A 94 8.50 7.66 8.09
CA LEU A 94 8.07 7.91 9.46
C LEU A 94 6.95 8.94 9.39
N ALA A 95 5.71 8.44 9.37
CA ALA A 95 4.54 9.19 9.79
C ALA A 95 4.80 9.57 11.25
N VAL A 96 5.55 10.67 11.43
CA VAL A 96 5.31 11.60 12.51
C VAL A 96 3.81 11.60 12.66
N ILE A 97 3.29 11.21 13.83
CA ILE A 97 1.91 11.52 14.19
C ILE A 97 1.88 13.04 14.23
N ARG A 98 1.77 13.65 13.06
CA ARG A 98 1.32 15.01 12.88
C ARG A 98 -0.15 14.93 13.26
N PRO A 99 -0.70 15.92 13.98
CA PRO A 99 -2.14 16.07 14.00
C PRO A 99 -2.64 15.89 12.57
N LYS A 100 -3.65 15.01 12.35
CA LYS A 100 -4.25 14.75 11.03
C LYS A 100 -4.19 16.06 10.25
N ALA A 101 -3.45 16.07 9.13
CA ALA A 101 -3.32 17.28 8.33
C ALA A 101 -4.72 17.87 8.20
N ASP A 102 -4.90 19.12 8.63
CA ASP A 102 -6.20 19.77 8.55
C ASP A 102 -6.63 19.63 7.08
N PRO A 103 -7.75 18.98 6.76
CA PRO A 103 -8.20 18.83 5.38
C PRO A 103 -8.37 20.19 4.69
N ASN A 104 -8.49 21.27 5.46
CA ASN A 104 -8.55 22.64 4.98
C ASN A 104 -7.18 23.33 4.85
N ALA A 105 -6.08 22.67 5.22
CA ALA A 105 -4.74 23.22 5.02
C ALA A 105 -4.43 23.31 3.52
N PHE A 106 -3.81 24.42 3.13
CA PHE A 106 -3.41 24.68 1.75
C PHE A 106 -2.07 25.39 1.70
N GLN A 107 -1.43 25.35 0.54
CA GLN A 107 -0.18 26.06 0.21
C GLN A 107 -0.34 26.75 -1.14
N ILE A 108 0.30 27.90 -1.32
CA ILE A 108 0.30 28.65 -2.58
C ILE A 108 1.74 28.76 -3.05
N GLU A 109 2.02 28.34 -4.28
CA GLU A 109 3.33 28.41 -4.90
C GLU A 109 3.24 29.19 -6.22
N LYS A 110 4.25 30.01 -6.52
CA LYS A 110 4.37 30.68 -7.81
C LYS A 110 5.22 29.80 -8.73
N ILE A 111 4.66 29.38 -9.86
CA ILE A 111 5.34 28.47 -10.80
C ILE A 111 5.89 29.20 -12.02
N ALA A 112 5.26 30.30 -12.44
CA ALA A 112 5.73 31.14 -13.53
C ALA A 112 5.27 32.61 -13.33
N PRO A 113 5.71 33.55 -14.18
CA PRO A 113 5.09 34.88 -14.22
C PRO A 113 3.59 34.74 -14.51
N HIS A 114 2.75 35.37 -13.68
CA HIS A 114 1.28 35.29 -13.77
C HIS A 114 0.67 33.89 -13.59
N GLU A 115 1.42 32.90 -13.11
CA GLU A 115 0.92 31.55 -12.86
C GLU A 115 1.21 31.08 -11.43
N TRP A 116 0.16 30.61 -10.76
CA TRP A 116 0.16 30.19 -9.38
C TRP A 116 -0.48 28.83 -9.23
N ILE A 117 -0.04 28.03 -8.27
CA ILE A 117 -0.67 26.76 -7.91
C ILE A 117 -1.09 26.79 -6.44
N VAL A 118 -2.31 26.37 -6.18
CA VAL A 118 -2.86 26.18 -4.84
C VAL A 118 -2.95 24.67 -4.57
N ARG A 119 -2.15 24.20 -3.62
CA ARG A 119 -2.11 22.80 -3.19
C ARG A 119 -2.97 22.63 -1.94
N GLY A 120 -3.90 21.68 -1.93
CA GLY A 120 -4.69 21.34 -0.75
C GLY A 120 -5.77 20.30 -1.02
N GLU A 121 -5.86 19.28 -0.16
CA GLU A 121 -6.73 18.11 -0.35
C GLU A 121 -8.19 18.49 -0.61
N ARG A 122 -8.78 19.33 0.24
CA ARG A 122 -10.17 19.74 0.08
C ARG A 122 -10.38 20.66 -1.13
N ILE A 123 -9.48 21.62 -1.36
CA ILE A 123 -9.72 22.61 -2.42
C ILE A 123 -9.56 22.00 -3.81
N GLU A 124 -8.56 21.14 -4.01
CA GLU A 124 -8.37 20.41 -5.27
C GLU A 124 -9.56 19.48 -5.55
N LEU A 125 -10.06 18.79 -4.53
CA LEU A 125 -11.25 17.94 -4.66
C LEU A 125 -12.50 18.74 -5.02
N VAL A 126 -12.73 19.89 -4.37
CA VAL A 126 -13.90 20.73 -4.68
C VAL A 126 -13.75 21.34 -6.08
N ALA A 127 -12.54 21.73 -6.50
CA ALA A 127 -12.28 22.22 -7.85
C ALA A 127 -12.61 21.14 -8.89
N SER A 128 -12.12 19.91 -8.71
CA SER A 128 -12.36 18.81 -9.66
C SER A 128 -13.83 18.39 -9.76
N GLN A 129 -14.64 18.67 -8.73
CA GLN A 129 -16.08 18.40 -8.68
C GLN A 129 -16.94 19.62 -9.07
N THR A 130 -16.33 20.73 -9.50
CA THR A 130 -17.02 21.96 -9.86
C THR A 130 -17.12 22.10 -11.38
N TYR A 131 -18.36 22.28 -11.87
CA TYR A 131 -18.62 22.64 -13.26
C TYR A 131 -18.61 24.16 -13.40
N PHE A 132 -17.49 24.74 -13.82
CA PHE A 132 -17.29 26.20 -13.82
C PHE A 132 -18.14 26.97 -14.85
N GLU A 133 -18.71 26.28 -15.84
CA GLU A 133 -19.62 26.89 -16.82
C GLU A 133 -20.97 27.32 -16.20
N PHE A 134 -21.34 26.79 -15.03
CA PHE A 134 -22.57 27.16 -14.34
C PHE A 134 -22.28 28.12 -13.17
N ALA A 135 -22.90 29.29 -13.19
CA ALA A 135 -22.67 30.35 -12.20
C ALA A 135 -22.90 29.89 -10.74
N GLU A 136 -23.91 29.04 -10.50
CA GLU A 136 -24.23 28.55 -9.16
C GLU A 136 -23.11 27.66 -8.57
N THR A 137 -22.51 26.80 -9.39
CA THR A 137 -21.42 25.91 -8.96
C THR A 137 -20.11 26.66 -8.83
N ALA A 138 -19.83 27.64 -9.70
CA ALA A 138 -18.72 28.57 -9.54
C ALA A 138 -18.83 29.38 -8.23
N GLN A 139 -20.02 29.92 -7.92
CA GLN A 139 -20.26 30.64 -6.67
C GLN A 139 -20.15 29.73 -5.43
N ARG A 140 -20.47 28.44 -5.55
CA ARG A 140 -20.21 27.46 -4.48
C ARG A 140 -18.70 27.30 -4.24
N PHE A 141 -17.91 27.22 -5.30
CA PHE A 141 -16.46 27.13 -5.21
C PHE A 141 -15.86 28.39 -4.58
N GLN A 142 -16.32 29.58 -4.98
CA GLN A 142 -15.89 30.85 -4.37
C GLN A 142 -16.14 30.89 -2.86
N ARG A 143 -17.31 30.45 -2.40
CA ARG A 143 -17.62 30.34 -0.96
C ARG A 143 -16.69 29.38 -0.22
N VAL A 144 -16.19 28.34 -0.87
CA VAL A 144 -15.22 27.41 -0.29
C VAL A 144 -13.85 28.08 -0.17
N LEU A 145 -13.41 28.82 -1.19
CA LEU A 145 -12.18 29.62 -1.14
C LEU A 145 -12.21 30.63 0.01
N ASP A 146 -13.33 31.34 0.19
CA ASP A 146 -13.55 32.27 1.30
C ASP A 146 -13.50 31.58 2.66
N ALA A 147 -14.25 30.49 2.82
CA ALA A 147 -14.32 29.76 4.07
C ALA A 147 -12.97 29.16 4.48
N MET A 148 -12.13 28.80 3.51
CA MET A 148 -10.78 28.31 3.73
C MET A 148 -9.75 29.44 3.85
N GLY A 149 -10.10 30.69 3.56
CA GLY A 149 -9.19 31.83 3.60
C GLY A 149 -8.20 31.89 2.42
N ILE A 150 -8.45 31.13 1.36
CA ILE A 150 -7.56 31.04 0.19
C ILE A 150 -7.55 32.37 -0.59
N ASN A 151 -8.69 33.04 -0.71
CA ASN A 151 -8.78 34.35 -1.38
C ASN A 151 -7.82 35.38 -0.76
N GLN A 152 -7.89 35.53 0.57
CA GLN A 152 -6.99 36.43 1.30
C GLN A 152 -5.52 36.02 1.20
N ALA A 153 -5.24 34.72 1.10
CA ALA A 153 -3.89 34.21 0.96
C ALA A 153 -3.32 34.46 -0.44
N LEU A 154 -4.13 34.35 -1.50
CA LEU A 154 -3.76 34.69 -2.88
C LEU A 154 -3.49 36.19 -3.02
N GLU A 155 -4.34 37.05 -2.45
CA GLU A 155 -4.11 38.49 -2.40
C GLU A 155 -2.79 38.83 -1.68
N LYS A 156 -2.53 38.21 -0.52
CA LYS A 156 -1.28 38.40 0.24
C LYS A 156 -0.05 37.85 -0.49
N ALA A 157 -0.21 36.80 -1.30
CA ALA A 157 0.85 36.25 -2.13
C ALA A 157 1.19 37.18 -3.31
N GLY A 158 0.29 38.11 -3.65
CA GLY A 158 0.46 39.06 -4.74
C GLY A 158 -0.07 38.55 -6.07
N VAL A 159 -1.07 37.65 -6.04
CA VAL A 159 -1.87 37.31 -7.22
C VAL A 159 -2.67 38.54 -7.62
N VAL A 160 -2.62 38.88 -8.91
CA VAL A 160 -3.36 40.03 -9.46
C VAL A 160 -4.45 39.54 -10.41
N GLU A 161 -5.42 40.42 -10.68
CA GLU A 161 -6.45 40.15 -11.69
C GLU A 161 -5.83 39.79 -13.04
N GLY A 162 -6.33 38.71 -13.64
CA GLY A 162 -5.81 38.14 -14.88
C GLY A 162 -4.68 37.12 -14.73
N ASP A 163 -4.19 36.87 -13.50
CA ASP A 163 -3.26 35.77 -13.24
C ASP A 163 -3.99 34.42 -13.36
N THR A 164 -3.29 33.38 -13.81
CA THR A 164 -3.79 32.00 -13.82
C THR A 164 -3.50 31.32 -12.48
N VAL A 165 -4.51 30.68 -11.90
CA VAL A 165 -4.42 29.92 -10.65
C VAL A 165 -4.86 28.47 -10.89
N TRP A 166 -3.96 27.55 -10.58
CA TRP A 166 -4.16 26.11 -10.71
C TRP A 166 -4.63 25.49 -9.39
N PHE A 167 -5.67 24.67 -9.45
CA PHE A 167 -6.20 23.85 -8.35
C PHE A 167 -6.21 22.39 -8.81
N GLY A 168 -5.10 21.67 -8.59
CA GLY A 168 -4.89 20.36 -9.20
C GLY A 168 -4.79 20.50 -10.72
N ASP A 169 -5.62 19.78 -11.47
CA ASP A 169 -5.68 19.85 -12.93
C ASP A 169 -6.61 20.96 -13.46
N ILE A 170 -7.26 21.72 -12.57
CA ILE A 170 -8.18 22.79 -12.92
C ILE A 170 -7.43 24.13 -13.01
N GLU A 171 -7.49 24.76 -14.17
CA GLU A 171 -6.97 26.10 -14.43
C GLU A 171 -8.10 27.13 -14.32
N LEU A 172 -7.91 28.21 -13.55
CA LEU A 172 -8.85 29.32 -13.46
C LEU A 172 -8.13 30.66 -13.61
N GLU A 173 -8.74 31.59 -14.31
CA GLU A 173 -8.29 32.98 -14.34
C GLU A 173 -8.76 33.70 -13.06
N TRP A 174 -7.83 34.39 -12.41
CA TRP A 174 -8.10 35.12 -11.17
C TRP A 174 -8.85 36.41 -11.46
N GLN A 175 -10.06 36.49 -10.91
CA GLN A 175 -10.86 37.70 -10.93
C GLN A 175 -10.98 38.22 -9.51
N THR A 176 -10.56 39.47 -9.30
CA THR A 176 -10.77 40.11 -8.00
C THR A 176 -12.21 40.60 -7.98
N GLU A 177 -13.09 39.94 -7.22
CA GLU A 177 -14.39 40.55 -6.92
C GLU A 177 -14.14 41.77 -6.02
N GLY A 178 -14.51 42.95 -6.51
CA GLY A 178 -14.54 44.19 -5.73
C GLY A 178 -15.79 44.31 -4.87
#